data_AF-G1PB41-F1
#
_entry.id   AF-G1PB41-F1
#
_cell.length_a   1.000
_cell.length_b   1.000
_cell.length_c   1.000
_cell.angle_alpha   90.00
_cell.angle_beta   90.00
_cell.angle_gamma   90.00
#
_symmetry.space_group_name_H-M   'P 1'
#
loop_
_entity.id
_entity.type
_entity.pdbx_description
1 polymer ?
#
loop_
_entity_poly.entity_id
_entity_poly.type
_entity_poly.pdbx_seq_one_letter_code
_entity_poly.pdbx_strand_id
1 'polypeptide(L)'
;MDFLTFNQFSVLLWKNFTIKRRHYINLLFEVLTAVVFPMLLLLFRSFATIQVAGPHYYKPLRISGLPSFLQNPQEWELIYVPSNINVVKEIIESMKRNLNISIKVKGFYSESEFENYVKYDYKSQKVLAAIVFDNDFENINDSLPLQVKQEYESRSCALD
;
A
#
# COMPACT_ATOMS: atom_id res chain seq x y z
N MET A 1 -43.18 -8.61 -50.24
CA MET A 1 -41.76 -8.29 -50.00
C MET A 1 -41.00 -9.05 -51.06
N ASP A 2 -40.73 -8.35 -52.15
CA ASP A 2 -40.80 -8.95 -53.48
C ASP A 2 -39.45 -9.55 -53.87
N PHE A 3 -39.43 -10.68 -54.58
CA PHE A 3 -38.19 -11.35 -55.01
C PHE A 3 -37.20 -10.41 -55.73
N LEU A 4 -37.73 -9.36 -56.38
CA LEU A 4 -36.99 -8.26 -56.97
C LEU A 4 -36.14 -7.47 -55.95
N THR A 5 -36.67 -7.18 -54.76
CA THR A 5 -35.94 -6.46 -53.70
C THR A 5 -34.82 -7.32 -53.12
N PHE A 6 -35.02 -8.64 -53.04
CA PHE A 6 -33.98 -9.58 -52.58
C PHE A 6 -32.85 -9.74 -53.61
N ASN A 7 -33.18 -9.78 -54.90
CA ASN A 7 -32.18 -9.80 -55.97
C ASN A 7 -31.37 -8.49 -56.01
N GLN A 8 -32.03 -7.34 -55.81
CA GLN A 8 -31.35 -6.05 -55.71
C GLN A 8 -30.45 -5.98 -54.47
N PHE A 9 -30.91 -6.47 -53.33
CA PHE A 9 -30.11 -6.59 -52.10
C PHE A 9 -28.89 -7.50 -52.30
N SER A 10 -29.07 -8.63 -53.01
CA SER A 10 -28.00 -9.59 -53.30
C SER A 10 -26.93 -9.00 -54.22
N VAL A 11 -27.32 -8.22 -55.24
CA VAL A 11 -26.39 -7.50 -56.11
C VAL A 11 -25.64 -6.40 -55.34
N LEU A 12 -26.32 -5.70 -54.43
CA LEU A 12 -25.69 -4.71 -53.56
C LEU A 12 -24.68 -5.38 -52.60
N LEU A 13 -25.02 -6.52 -52.00
CA LEU A 13 -24.08 -7.30 -51.19
C LEU A 13 -22.89 -7.79 -52.02
N TRP A 14 -23.12 -8.32 -53.21
CA TRP A 14 -22.06 -8.78 -54.11
C TRP A 14 -21.11 -7.66 -54.51
N LYS A 15 -21.65 -6.46 -54.80
CA LYS A 15 -20.86 -5.25 -55.09
C LYS A 15 -20.02 -4.83 -53.88
N ASN A 16 -20.64 -4.73 -52.71
CA ASN A 16 -19.94 -4.36 -51.46
C ASN A 16 -18.89 -5.41 -51.06
N PHE A 17 -19.21 -6.70 -51.22
CA PHE A 17 -18.30 -7.80 -50.96
C PHE A 17 -17.11 -7.79 -51.93
N THR A 18 -17.34 -7.55 -53.22
CA THR A 18 -16.27 -7.47 -54.22
C THR A 18 -15.34 -6.28 -53.97
N ILE A 19 -15.87 -5.12 -53.54
CA ILE A 19 -15.07 -3.96 -53.15
C ILE A 19 -14.25 -4.27 -51.90
N LYS A 20 -14.86 -4.89 -50.89
CA LYS A 20 -14.16 -5.31 -49.66
C LYS A 20 -13.10 -6.38 -49.94
N ARG A 21 -13.33 -7.27 -50.91
CA ARG A 21 -12.37 -8.31 -51.39
C ARG A 21 -11.14 -7.71 -52.08
N ARG A 22 -11.24 -6.55 -52.74
CA ARG A 22 -10.08 -5.87 -53.35
C ARG A 22 -9.15 -5.24 -52.30
N HIS A 23 -9.65 -4.98 -51.09
CA HIS A 23 -8.88 -4.57 -49.92
C HIS A 23 -8.60 -5.75 -48.96
N TYR A 24 -8.29 -6.93 -49.52
CA TYR A 24 -8.03 -8.15 -48.74
C TYR A 24 -6.94 -7.98 -47.69
N ILE A 25 -5.90 -7.18 -47.98
CA ILE A 25 -4.81 -6.89 -47.05
C ILE A 25 -5.36 -6.21 -45.78
N ASN A 26 -6.22 -5.20 -45.92
CA ASN A 26 -6.80 -4.49 -44.78
C ASN A 26 -7.71 -5.39 -43.93
N LEU A 27 -8.53 -6.23 -44.58
CA LEU A 27 -9.38 -7.20 -43.90
C LEU A 27 -8.53 -8.22 -43.14
N LEU A 28 -7.44 -8.70 -43.74
CA LEU A 28 -6.51 -9.62 -43.10
C LEU A 28 -5.87 -9.00 -41.86
N PHE A 29 -5.39 -7.75 -41.94
CA PHE A 29 -4.85 -7.03 -40.78
C PHE A 29 -5.89 -6.79 -39.69
N GLU A 30 -7.14 -6.49 -40.06
CA GLU A 30 -8.25 -6.29 -39.12
C GLU A 30 -8.54 -7.57 -38.32
N VAL A 31 -8.63 -8.71 -39.00
CA VAL A 31 -8.84 -10.02 -38.36
C VAL A 31 -7.61 -10.44 -37.55
N LEU A 32 -6.41 -10.24 -38.08
CA LEU A 32 -5.17 -10.61 -37.42
C LEU A 32 -4.97 -9.80 -36.12
N THR A 33 -5.29 -8.50 -36.14
CA THR A 33 -5.25 -7.65 -34.93
C THR A 33 -6.24 -8.14 -33.87
N ALA A 34 -7.46 -8.53 -34.28
CA ALA A 34 -8.47 -9.06 -33.37
C ALA A 34 -8.07 -10.40 -32.73
N VAL A 35 -7.20 -11.20 -33.39
CA VAL A 35 -6.74 -12.51 -32.90
C VAL A 35 -5.43 -12.41 -32.12
N VAL A 36 -4.51 -11.54 -32.51
CA VAL A 36 -3.22 -11.37 -31.85
C VAL A 36 -3.40 -10.91 -30.40
N PHE A 37 -4.33 -9.99 -30.16
CA PHE A 37 -4.57 -9.47 -28.81
C PHE A 37 -4.97 -10.55 -27.78
N PRO A 38 -6.02 -11.37 -28.00
CA PRO A 38 -6.35 -12.45 -27.08
C PRO A 38 -5.27 -13.54 -27.02
N MET A 39 -4.57 -13.81 -28.13
CA MET A 39 -3.47 -14.79 -28.14
C MET A 39 -2.32 -14.36 -27.23
N LEU A 40 -1.94 -13.08 -27.26
CA LEU A 40 -0.93 -12.52 -26.37
C LEU A 40 -1.38 -12.60 -24.91
N LEU A 41 -2.63 -12.25 -24.59
CA LEU A 41 -3.16 -12.34 -23.23
C LEU A 41 -3.13 -13.77 -22.69
N LEU A 42 -3.46 -14.77 -23.51
CA LEU A 42 -3.38 -16.18 -23.14
C LEU A 42 -1.94 -16.64 -22.92
N LEU A 43 -1.00 -16.19 -23.76
CA LEU A 43 0.42 -16.46 -23.55
C LEU A 43 0.92 -15.84 -22.23
N PHE A 44 0.62 -14.57 -21.98
CA PHE A 44 0.95 -13.91 -20.71
C PHE A 44 0.34 -14.64 -19.53
N ARG A 45 -0.92 -15.09 -19.62
CA ARG A 45 -1.57 -15.89 -18.58
C ARG A 45 -0.89 -17.24 -18.38
N SER A 46 -0.41 -17.87 -19.44
CA SER A 46 0.31 -19.15 -19.36
C SER A 46 1.70 -18.99 -18.74
N PHE A 47 2.39 -17.88 -19.01
CA PHE A 47 3.70 -17.59 -18.41
C PHE A 47 3.58 -17.03 -16.99
N ALA A 48 2.50 -16.32 -16.69
CA ALA A 48 2.17 -15.84 -15.36
C ALA A 48 1.68 -17.01 -14.51
N THR A 49 2.61 -17.75 -13.93
CA THR A 49 2.30 -18.70 -12.87
C THR A 49 1.70 -17.93 -11.70
N ILE A 50 0.38 -18.07 -11.52
CA ILE A 50 -0.30 -17.60 -10.30
C ILE A 50 0.25 -18.48 -9.18
N GLN A 51 1.23 -17.97 -8.44
CA GLN A 51 1.70 -18.62 -7.22
C GLN A 51 0.55 -18.50 -6.22
N VAL A 52 -0.29 -19.54 -6.16
CA VAL A 52 -1.28 -19.70 -5.09
C VAL A 52 -0.49 -20.02 -3.84
N ALA A 53 -0.06 -18.98 -3.16
CA ALA A 53 0.54 -19.03 -1.84
C ALA A 53 -0.45 -19.75 -0.90
N GLY A 54 -0.08 -20.94 -0.41
CA GLY A 54 -0.83 -21.64 0.62
C GLY A 54 -0.89 -20.85 1.93
N PRO A 55 -1.55 -21.37 2.98
CA PRO A 55 -1.64 -20.69 4.27
C PRO A 55 -0.24 -20.38 4.81
N HIS A 56 0.07 -19.09 4.93
CA HIS A 56 1.33 -18.62 5.49
C HIS A 56 1.28 -18.71 7.00
N TYR A 57 2.05 -19.63 7.57
CA TYR A 57 2.24 -19.73 9.01
C TYR A 57 3.35 -18.78 9.44
N TYR A 58 2.97 -17.63 10.00
CA TYR A 58 3.90 -16.70 10.61
C TYR A 58 4.33 -17.23 11.98
N LYS A 59 5.64 -17.26 12.24
CA LYS A 59 6.14 -17.55 13.57
C LYS A 59 5.74 -16.42 14.51
N PRO A 60 5.35 -16.71 15.77
CA PRO A 60 5.09 -15.68 16.76
C PRO A 60 6.29 -14.75 16.88
N LEU A 61 6.05 -13.44 16.70
CA LEU A 61 7.10 -12.44 16.86
C LEU A 61 7.41 -12.28 18.35
N ARG A 62 8.68 -12.43 18.73
CA ARG A 62 9.10 -12.16 20.10
C ARG A 62 9.06 -10.66 20.36
N ILE A 63 8.19 -10.24 21.27
CA ILE A 63 8.03 -8.83 21.68
C ILE A 63 9.16 -8.40 22.63
N SER A 64 9.89 -9.35 23.23
CA SER A 64 10.91 -9.11 24.25
C SER A 64 12.23 -8.53 23.73
N GLY A 65 12.32 -8.12 22.47
CA GLY A 65 13.56 -7.61 21.89
C GLY A 65 13.35 -6.99 20.52
N LEU A 66 14.39 -6.32 20.04
CA LEU A 66 14.36 -5.65 18.75
C LEU A 66 14.39 -6.68 17.61
N PRO A 67 13.55 -6.54 16.57
CA PRO A 67 13.54 -7.50 15.48
C PRO A 67 14.87 -7.52 14.72
N SER A 68 15.28 -8.71 14.29
CA SER A 68 16.61 -8.98 13.71
C SER A 68 16.88 -8.25 12.39
N PHE A 69 15.86 -7.67 11.74
CA PHE A 69 16.05 -6.86 10.54
C PHE A 69 16.64 -5.47 10.84
N LEU A 70 16.55 -4.99 12.09
CA LEU A 70 17.14 -3.72 12.50
C LEU A 70 18.61 -3.90 12.84
N GLN A 71 19.46 -3.65 11.84
CA GLN A 71 20.90 -3.57 12.04
C GLN A 71 21.25 -2.26 12.78
N ASN A 72 22.27 -2.32 13.65
CA ASN A 72 22.79 -1.19 14.43
C ASN A 72 21.69 -0.39 15.20
N PRO A 73 21.06 -0.99 16.22
CA PRO A 73 20.01 -0.35 17.02
C PRO A 73 20.40 1.03 17.58
N GLN A 74 21.68 1.26 17.89
CA GLN A 74 22.18 2.51 18.43
C GLN A 74 22.14 3.70 17.46
N GLU A 75 22.01 3.42 16.16
CA GLU A 75 21.90 4.47 15.15
C GLU A 75 20.48 4.99 14.99
N TRP A 76 19.48 4.16 15.32
CA TRP A 76 18.08 4.50 15.19
C TRP A 76 17.61 5.41 16.33
N GLU A 77 16.66 6.28 16.01
CA GLU A 77 16.01 7.19 16.93
C GLU A 77 14.51 6.84 17.04
N LEU A 78 14.05 6.61 18.27
CA LEU A 78 12.64 6.53 18.62
C LEU A 78 12.19 7.91 19.12
N ILE A 79 11.19 8.46 18.47
CA ILE A 79 10.66 9.77 18.80
C ILE A 79 9.40 9.64 19.64
N TYR A 80 9.21 10.56 20.59
CA TYR A 80 7.94 10.70 21.31
C TYR A 80 7.51 12.17 21.43
N VAL A 81 6.19 12.39 21.41
CA VAL A 81 5.54 13.69 21.53
C VAL A 81 4.26 13.53 22.37
N PRO A 82 3.98 14.40 23.35
CA PRO A 82 4.76 15.57 23.75
C PRO A 82 5.80 15.24 24.85
N SER A 83 6.91 15.98 24.89
CA SER A 83 8.04 15.72 25.82
C SER A 83 7.93 16.41 27.18
N ASN A 84 6.97 17.31 27.33
CA ASN A 84 6.71 18.07 28.55
C ASN A 84 5.96 17.26 29.63
N ILE A 85 5.38 16.11 29.30
CA ILE A 85 4.56 15.31 30.21
C ILE A 85 5.40 14.21 30.86
N ASN A 86 5.41 14.18 32.20
CA ASN A 86 6.23 13.22 32.94
C ASN A 86 5.76 11.78 32.74
N VAL A 87 4.44 11.57 32.62
CA VAL A 87 3.85 10.24 32.39
C VAL A 87 4.28 9.67 31.03
N VAL A 88 4.27 10.49 29.98
CA VAL A 88 4.77 10.07 28.65
C VAL A 88 6.23 9.67 28.73
N LYS A 89 7.06 10.49 29.39
CA LYS A 89 8.48 10.18 29.59
C LYS A 89 8.70 8.88 30.37
N GLU A 90 7.93 8.63 31.42
CA GLU A 90 8.02 7.43 32.24
C GLU A 90 7.64 6.17 31.44
N ILE A 91 6.60 6.23 30.60
CA ILE A 91 6.21 5.13 29.71
C ILE A 91 7.34 4.78 28.76
N ILE A 92 7.95 5.78 28.12
CA ILE A 92 9.04 5.56 27.16
C ILE A 92 10.29 5.01 27.84
N GLU A 93 10.64 5.53 29.03
CA GLU A 93 11.75 4.99 29.82
C GLU A 93 11.50 3.55 30.29
N SER A 94 10.27 3.24 30.72
CA SER A 94 9.86 1.87 31.10
C SER A 94 9.93 0.92 29.91
N MET A 95 9.41 1.33 28.74
CA MET A 95 9.51 0.59 27.48
C MET A 95 10.98 0.29 27.13
N LYS A 96 11.85 1.31 27.19
CA LYS A 96 13.28 1.17 26.88
C LYS A 96 13.96 0.14 27.80
N ARG A 97 13.66 0.17 29.10
CA ARG A 97 14.19 -0.79 30.08
C ARG A 97 13.67 -2.20 29.83
N ASN A 98 12.36 -2.36 29.63
CA ASN A 98 11.73 -3.66 29.49
C ASN A 98 12.14 -4.40 28.20
N LEU A 99 12.33 -3.65 27.12
CA LEU A 99 12.73 -4.22 25.84
C LEU A 99 14.25 -4.41 25.70
N ASN A 100 15.03 -3.94 26.69
CA ASN A 100 16.49 -3.90 26.66
C ASN A 100 17.05 -3.37 25.32
N ILE A 101 16.40 -2.34 24.80
CA ILE A 101 16.69 -1.77 23.48
C ILE A 101 17.78 -0.70 23.61
N SER A 102 18.79 -0.76 22.74
CA SER A 102 19.87 0.24 22.68
C SER A 102 19.61 1.43 21.74
N ILE A 103 18.37 1.57 21.26
CA ILE A 103 17.89 2.70 20.44
C ILE A 103 17.96 4.03 21.21
N LYS A 104 18.27 5.10 20.49
CA LYS A 104 18.26 6.46 21.02
C LYS A 104 16.82 6.96 21.13
N VAL A 105 16.50 7.64 22.22
CA VAL A 105 15.16 8.19 22.43
C VAL A 105 15.24 9.71 22.39
N LYS A 106 14.36 10.35 21.62
CA LYS A 106 14.29 11.81 21.48
C LYS A 106 12.85 12.29 21.66
N GLY A 107 12.64 13.26 22.53
CA GLY A 107 11.33 13.88 22.75
C GLY A 107 11.23 15.23 22.06
N PHE A 108 10.06 15.54 21.50
CA PHE A 108 9.73 16.90 21.02
C PHE A 108 8.57 17.48 21.80
N TYR A 109 8.53 18.80 21.92
CA TYR A 109 7.49 19.47 22.69
C TYR A 109 6.14 19.40 21.98
N SER A 110 6.13 19.64 20.67
CA SER A 110 4.92 19.65 19.83
C SER A 110 5.08 18.85 18.55
N GLU A 111 3.96 18.48 17.94
CA GLU A 111 3.93 17.84 16.63
C GLU A 111 4.53 18.74 15.54
N SER A 112 4.33 20.06 15.64
CA SER A 112 4.91 21.03 14.71
C SER A 112 6.45 21.09 14.77
N GLU A 113 7.03 20.96 15.96
CA GLU A 113 8.48 20.88 16.14
C GLU A 113 9.02 19.57 15.54
N PHE A 114 8.32 18.46 15.80
CA PHE A 114 8.65 17.16 15.20
C PHE A 114 8.55 17.20 13.67
N GLU A 115 7.50 17.81 13.11
CA GLU A 115 7.30 17.94 11.67
C GLU A 115 8.43 18.75 11.01
N ASN A 116 8.83 19.86 11.64
CA ASN A 116 9.98 20.65 11.18
C ASN A 116 11.29 19.84 11.23
N TYR A 117 11.49 19.04 12.29
CA TYR A 117 12.65 18.16 12.40
C TYR A 117 12.69 17.13 11.26
N VAL A 118 11.55 16.52 10.92
CA VAL A 118 11.46 15.55 9.81
C VAL A 118 11.73 16.22 8.46
N LYS A 119 11.19 17.43 8.24
CA LYS A 119 11.32 18.15 6.97
C LYS A 119 12.71 18.71 6.70
N TYR A 120 13.39 19.23 7.72
CA TYR A 120 14.60 20.05 7.52
C TYR A 120 15.89 19.44 8.06
N ASP A 121 15.84 18.46 8.97
CA ASP A 121 17.04 17.83 9.53
C ASP A 121 17.37 16.52 8.79
N TYR A 122 18.59 16.38 8.29
CA TYR A 122 19.07 15.15 7.64
C TYR A 122 19.12 13.96 8.61
N LYS A 123 19.17 14.20 9.92
CA LYS A 123 19.15 13.15 10.95
C LYS A 123 17.80 12.43 11.02
N SER A 124 16.74 13.02 10.45
CA SER A 124 15.41 12.40 10.39
C SER A 124 15.40 11.05 9.65
N GLN A 125 16.40 10.81 8.77
CA GLN A 125 16.57 9.52 8.08
C GLN A 125 16.77 8.33 9.02
N LYS A 126 17.24 8.59 10.25
CA LYS A 126 17.48 7.57 11.27
C LYS A 126 16.31 7.41 12.25
N VAL A 127 15.17 8.04 11.98
CA VAL A 127 13.97 7.87 12.79
C VAL A 127 13.32 6.54 12.47
N LEU A 128 13.21 5.66 13.45
CA LEU A 128 12.56 4.36 13.30
C LEU A 128 11.05 4.48 13.39
N ALA A 129 10.59 5.21 14.41
CA ALA A 129 9.18 5.41 14.70
C ALA A 129 9.00 6.67 15.55
N ALA A 130 7.81 7.25 15.49
CA ALA A 130 7.38 8.32 16.38
C ALA A 130 6.10 7.90 17.09
N ILE A 131 6.03 8.15 18.40
CA ILE A 131 4.86 7.91 19.24
C ILE A 131 4.28 9.28 19.58
N VAL A 132 3.09 9.56 19.07
CA VAL A 132 2.37 10.81 19.33
C VAL A 132 1.18 10.48 20.21
N PHE A 133 1.12 11.11 21.38
CA PHE A 133 -0.01 10.98 22.29
C PHE A 133 -1.01 12.10 21.99
N ASP A 134 -2.09 11.73 21.33
CA ASP A 134 -3.26 12.60 21.12
C ASP A 134 -4.07 12.66 22.42
N ASN A 135 -3.66 13.56 23.31
CA ASN A 135 -4.39 13.87 24.53
C ASN A 135 -4.12 15.32 24.94
N ASP A 136 -5.16 15.97 25.43
CA ASP A 136 -5.11 17.35 25.93
C ASP A 136 -4.47 17.37 27.33
N PHE A 137 -3.17 17.08 27.42
CA PHE A 137 -2.42 17.25 28.65
C PHE A 137 -2.23 18.75 28.93
N GLU A 138 -2.90 19.26 29.96
CA GLU A 138 -2.80 20.65 30.39
C GLU A 138 -1.65 20.86 31.38
N ASN A 139 -1.30 19.82 32.15
CA ASN A 139 -0.29 19.86 33.20
C ASN A 139 0.80 18.80 33.00
N ILE A 140 2.02 19.12 33.44
CA ILE A 140 3.21 18.25 33.37
C ILE A 140 2.98 16.90 34.08
N ASN A 141 2.16 16.90 35.13
CA ASN A 141 1.86 15.72 35.95
C ASN A 141 0.51 15.08 35.62
N ASP A 142 -0.09 15.42 34.48
CA ASP A 142 -1.36 14.82 34.08
C ASP A 142 -1.20 13.31 33.87
N SER A 143 -2.16 12.58 34.42
CA SER A 143 -2.22 11.13 34.30
C SER A 143 -2.78 10.72 32.95
N LEU A 144 -2.43 9.51 32.48
CA LEU A 144 -3.08 8.92 31.31
C LEU A 144 -4.60 8.86 31.52
N PRO A 145 -5.40 9.10 30.47
CA PRO A 145 -6.84 8.96 30.57
C PRO A 145 -7.21 7.52 30.96
N LEU A 146 -8.02 7.37 32.01
CA LEU A 146 -8.51 6.07 32.50
C LEU A 146 -9.37 5.33 31.47
N GLN A 147 -9.92 6.05 30.49
CA GLN A 147 -10.70 5.51 29.40
C GLN A 147 -9.95 5.71 28.09
N VAL A 148 -9.34 4.64 27.60
CA VAL A 148 -8.79 4.61 26.24
C VAL A 148 -9.96 4.38 25.29
N LYS A 149 -10.31 5.37 24.46
CA LYS A 149 -11.17 5.11 23.30
C LYS A 149 -10.36 4.29 22.31
N GLN A 150 -10.52 2.97 22.36
CA GLN A 150 -9.90 2.09 21.38
C GLN A 150 -10.81 2.01 20.16
N GLU A 151 -10.48 2.79 19.13
CA GLU A 151 -11.12 2.68 17.83
C GLU A 151 -10.36 1.63 17.00
N TYR A 152 -10.91 0.41 16.96
CA TYR A 152 -10.40 -0.65 16.09
C TYR A 152 -11.07 -0.53 14.72
N GLU A 153 -10.47 0.22 13.79
CA GLU A 153 -10.93 0.23 12.40
C GLU A 153 -10.28 -0.94 11.63
N SER A 154 -10.92 -2.11 11.66
CA SER A 154 -10.55 -3.20 10.73
C SER A 154 -11.16 -2.90 9.36
N ARG A 155 -10.40 -2.26 8.47
CA ARG A 155 -10.77 -2.22 7.05
C ARG A 155 -10.53 -3.60 6.43
N SER A 156 -11.56 -4.44 6.47
CA SER A 156 -11.64 -5.62 5.61
C SER A 156 -11.86 -5.12 4.19
N CYS A 157 -10.77 -5.00 3.43
CA CYS A 157 -10.84 -4.71 2.01
C CYS A 157 -11.32 -5.98 1.30
N ALA A 158 -12.64 -6.19 1.27
CA ALA A 158 -13.26 -7.10 0.33
C ALA A 158 -13.22 -6.42 -1.04
N LEU A 159 -12.29 -6.84 -1.88
CA LEU A 159 -12.32 -6.55 -3.31
C LEU A 159 -13.20 -7.64 -3.96
N ASP A 160 -14.37 -7.23 -4.42
CA ASP A 160 -15.18 -7.95 -5.41
C ASP A 160 -14.41 -8.10 -6.74
#